data_AF-A0AA38BYX0-F1
#
_entry.id   AF-A0AA38BYX0-F1
#
_cell.length_a   1.000
_cell.length_b   1.000
_cell.length_c   1.000
_cell.angle_alpha   90.00
_cell.angle_beta   90.00
_cell.angle_gamma   90.00
#
_symmetry.space_group_name_H-M   'P 1'
#
loop_
_entity.id
_entity.type
_entity.pdbx_description
1 polymer ?
#
loop_
_entity_poly.entity_id
_entity_poly.type
_entity_poly.pdbx_seq_one_letter_code
_entity_poly.pdbx_strand_id
1 'polypeptide(L)' 'DYIYKVLERFNMQNAKPVSTPMAGHFKLSKDQCPSSQEEVKYMTRVPYASAVGSLMYAM' A
#
# COMPACT_ATOMS: atom_id res chain seq x y z
N ASP A 1 -9.13 -3.44 14.60
CA ASP A 1 -8.06 -4.44 14.75
C ASP A 1 -7.54 -5.13 13.49
N TYR A 2 -8.37 -5.80 12.69
CA TYR A 2 -7.86 -6.63 11.57
C TYR A 2 -7.01 -5.85 10.56
N ILE A 3 -7.49 -4.70 10.08
CA ILE A 3 -6.77 -3.86 9.11
C ILE A 3 -5.39 -3.47 9.66
N TYR A 4 -5.31 -3.04 10.93
CA TYR A 4 -4.04 -2.69 11.56
C TYR A 4 -3.09 -3.88 11.65
N LYS A 5 -3.58 -5.07 12.01
CA LYS A 5 -2.78 -6.31 12.04
C LYS A 5 -2.24 -6.69 10.66
N VAL A 6 -3.05 -6.50 9.61
CA VAL A 6 -2.63 -6.73 8.22
C VAL A 6 -1.53 -5.73 7.85
N LEU A 7 -1.72 -4.44 8.14
CA LEU A 7 -0.71 -3.42 7.86
C LEU A 7 0.60 -3.69 8.60
N GLU A 8 0.57 -4.04 9.88
CA GLU A 8 1.75 -4.41 10.66
C GLU A 8 2.47 -5.63 10.08
N ARG A 9 1.73 -6.69 9.71
CA ARG A 9 2.29 -7.91 9.09
C ARG A 9 3.10 -7.62 7.83
N PHE A 10 2.71 -6.60 7.06
CA PHE A 10 3.35 -6.22 5.81
C PHE A 10 4.30 -5.02 5.93
N ASN A 11 4.64 -4.59 7.16
CA ASN A 11 5.46 -3.39 7.44
C ASN A 11 4.86 -2.08 6.90
N MET A 12 3.54 -1.99 6.82
CA MET A 12 2.79 -0.83 6.32
C MET A 12 2.07 -0.06 7.45
N GLN A 13 2.55 -0.15 8.69
CA GLN A 13 1.96 0.51 9.86
C GLN A 13 1.88 2.05 9.75
N ASN A 14 2.74 2.65 8.93
CA ASN A 14 2.76 4.09 8.66
C ASN A 14 1.81 4.49 7.50
N ALA A 15 1.03 3.56 6.96
CA ALA A 15 0.06 3.85 5.92
C ALA A 15 -0.97 4.86 6.41
N LYS A 16 -1.25 5.87 5.58
CA LYS A 16 -2.23 6.92 5.90
C LYS A 16 -3.60 6.49 5.37
N PRO A 17 -4.56 6.13 6.24
CA PRO A 17 -5.90 5.78 5.78
C PRO A 17 -6.58 7.02 5.21
N VAL A 18 -7.32 6.83 4.11
CA VAL A 18 -8.21 7.83 3.52
C VAL A 18 -9.61 7.23 3.44
N SER A 19 -10.62 8.01 3.80
CA SER A 19 -12.03 7.55 3.80
C SER A 19 -12.62 7.43 2.41
N THR A 20 -12.08 8.18 1.45
CA THR A 20 -12.54 8.21 0.06
C THR A 20 -11.68 7.29 -0.79
N PRO A 21 -12.25 6.24 -1.40
CA PRO A 21 -11.54 5.42 -2.38
C PRO A 21 -11.01 6.28 -3.52
N MET A 22 -9.86 5.90 -4.07
CA MET A 22 -9.33 6.56 -5.25
C MET A 22 -10.29 6.35 -6.42
N ALA A 23 -10.75 7.44 -7.03
CA ALA A 23 -11.66 7.35 -8.17
C ALA A 23 -10.96 6.72 -9.38
N GLY A 24 -11.67 5.89 -10.14
CA GLY A 24 -11.09 5.14 -11.27
C GLY A 24 -10.55 5.98 -12.44
N HIS A 25 -10.85 7.29 -12.46
CA HIS A 25 -10.28 8.21 -13.46
C HIS A 25 -8.88 8.74 -13.09
N PHE A 26 -8.42 8.53 -11.85
CA PHE A 26 -7.06 8.85 -11.46
C PHE A 26 -6.09 7.89 -12.16
N LYS A 27 -5.23 8.45 -13.02
CA LYS A 27 -4.13 7.72 -13.65
C LYS A 27 -2.86 7.97 -12.86
N LEU A 28 -2.18 6.91 -12.47
CA LEU A 28 -0.86 7.01 -11.87
C LEU A 28 0.17 7.49 -12.92
N SER A 29 1.07 8.40 -12.53
CA SER A 29 2.18 8.85 -13.39
C SER A 29 3.50 8.21 -12.97
N LYS A 30 4.52 8.32 -13.83
CA LYS A 30 5.89 7.91 -13.49
C LYS A 30 6.48 8.71 -12.33
N ASP A 31 5.99 9.91 -12.08
CA ASP A 31 6.47 10.78 -11.00
C ASP A 31 6.08 10.24 -9.61
N GLN A 32 5.10 9.33 -9.56
CA GLN A 32 4.69 8.64 -8.34
C GLN A 32 5.44 7.31 -8.12
N CYS A 33 6.38 6.97 -9.02
CA CYS A 33 7.23 5.80 -8.82
C CYS A 33 8.27 6.12 -7.73
N PRO A 34 8.76 5.09 -7.01
CA PRO A 34 9.87 5.26 -6.08
C PRO A 34 11.08 5.83 -6.84
N SER A 35 11.56 6.98 -6.39
CA SER A 35 12.62 7.74 -7.07
C SER A 35 13.99 7.49 -6.45
N SER A 36 14.02 7.13 -5.17
CA SER A 36 15.23 6.81 -4.43
C SER A 36 15.50 5.31 -4.38
N GLN A 37 16.78 4.93 -4.25
CA GLN A 37 17.15 3.52 -4.19
C GLN A 37 16.69 2.85 -2.88
N GLU A 38 16.55 3.63 -1.82
CA GLU A 38 15.99 3.24 -0.54
C GLU A 38 14.52 2.87 -0.68
N GLU A 39 13.71 3.71 -1.36
CA GLU A 39 12.30 3.42 -1.62
C GLU A 39 12.14 2.17 -2.50
N VAL A 40 12.93 2.02 -3.56
CA VAL A 40 12.88 0.83 -4.42
C VAL A 40 13.21 -0.44 -3.63
N LYS A 41 14.26 -0.41 -2.81
CA LYS A 41 14.65 -1.54 -1.95
C LYS A 41 13.57 -1.86 -0.93
N TYR A 42 12.95 -0.85 -0.34
CA TYR A 42 11.84 -1.02 0.59
C TYR A 42 10.62 -1.65 -0.11
N MET A 43 10.15 -1.07 -1.21
CA MET A 43 8.98 -1.56 -1.95
C MET A 43 9.17 -2.98 -2.49
N THR A 44 10.40 -3.35 -2.87
CA THR A 44 10.73 -4.71 -3.32
C THR A 44 10.55 -5.76 -2.23
N ARG A 45 10.69 -5.38 -0.95
CA ARG A 45 10.54 -6.28 0.21
C ARG A 45 9.09 -6.45 0.65
N VAL A 46 8.21 -5.53 0.28
CA VAL A 46 6.80 -5.56 0.69
C VAL A 46 5.97 -6.35 -0.33
N PRO A 47 5.31 -7.44 0.06
CA PRO A 47 4.46 -8.21 -0.86
C PRO A 47 3.08 -7.55 -1.03
N TYR A 48 3.04 -6.45 -1.80
CA TYR A 48 1.85 -5.61 -1.99
C TYR A 48 0.61 -6.37 -2.47
N ALA A 49 0.76 -7.34 -3.37
CA ALA A 49 -0.38 -8.14 -3.85
C ALA A 49 -1.07 -8.92 -2.71
N SER A 50 -0.27 -9.50 -1.80
CA SER A 50 -0.79 -10.20 -0.62
C SER A 50 -1.42 -9.24 0.40
N ALA A 51 -0.82 -8.07 0.59
CA ALA A 51 -1.37 -7.03 1.46
C ALA A 51 -2.74 -6.55 0.96
N VAL A 52 -2.84 -6.20 -0.33
CA VAL A 52 -4.09 -5.76 -0.96
C VAL A 52 -5.14 -6.87 -0.92
N GLY A 53 -4.79 -8.12 -1.25
CA GLY A 53 -5.72 -9.25 -1.17
C GLY A 53 -6.25 -9.52 0.25
N SER A 54 -5.39 -9.35 1.26
CA SER A 54 -5.80 -9.47 2.67
C SER A 54 -6.75 -8.35 3.11
N LEU A 55 -6.53 -7.12 2.60
CA LEU A 55 -7.37 -5.96 2.87
C LEU A 55 -8.73 -6.04 2.15
N MET A 56 -8.80 -6.65 0.98
CA MET A 56 -10.06 -6.88 0.26
C MET A 56 -11.07 -7.70 1.09
N TYR A 57 -10.61 -8.58 1.99
CA TYR A 57 -11.50 -9.33 2.88
C TYR A 57 -12.16 -8.46 3.97
N ALA A 58 -11.60 -7.28 4.24
CA ALA A 58 -12.09 -6.36 5.27
C ALA A 58 -12.89 -5.17 4.71
N MET A 59 -13.04 -5.08 3.39
CA MET A 59 -13.87 -4.08 2.69
C MET A 59 -15.28 -4.60 2.44
#